data_AF-A0A4P6PGB8-F1
#
_entry.id   AF-A0A4P6PGB8-F1
#
_cell.length_a   1.000
_cell.length_b   1.000
_cell.length_c   1.000
_cell.angle_alpha   90.00
_cell.angle_beta   90.00
_cell.angle_gamma   90.00
#
_symmetry.space_group_name_H-M   'P 1'
#
loop_
_entity.id
_entity.type
_entity.pdbx_description
1 polymer ?
#
loop_
_entity_poly.entity_id
_entity_poly.type
_entity_poly.pdbx_seq_one_letter_code
_entity_poly.pdbx_strand_id
1 'polypeptide(L)'
;MEWKFKIPEYNTPIGLDLERGDWVQPYGNGVVSDMLIEIIPLNPPEKGSQCRITFPNERDGIQEHKFQWPSSEFKWPYLAPTNGYSNVLEKFYVLNLPKIASAPKHTLKKERNCIIRTRTKDDEGQIISACYGYFEGEIMFLPKGEFSFSYHFNPVPNERSLEYNGENILTEEK
;
A
#
# COMPACT_ATOMS: atom_id res chain seq x y z
N MET A 1 -11.56 -8.85 -0.66
CA MET A 1 -10.99 -9.96 0.15
C MET A 1 -9.92 -9.36 1.04
N GLU A 2 -9.97 -9.58 2.35
CA GLU A 2 -8.94 -9.07 3.27
C GLU A 2 -7.78 -10.07 3.32
N TRP A 3 -6.57 -9.57 3.07
CA TRP A 3 -5.34 -10.36 3.15
C TRP A 3 -4.71 -10.16 4.51
N LYS A 4 -4.24 -11.25 5.11
CA LYS A 4 -3.62 -11.26 6.44
C LYS A 4 -2.23 -11.85 6.34
N PHE A 5 -1.25 -11.07 6.73
CA PHE A 5 0.15 -11.43 6.72
C PHE A 5 0.66 -11.51 8.15
N LYS A 6 1.42 -12.56 8.43
CA LYS A 6 2.27 -12.61 9.62
C LYS A 6 3.54 -11.84 9.31
N ILE A 7 3.87 -10.86 10.16
CA ILE A 7 5.13 -10.12 10.04
C ILE A 7 6.32 -11.06 10.32
N PRO A 8 7.26 -11.23 9.37
CA PRO A 8 8.38 -12.14 9.54
C PRO A 8 9.43 -11.61 10.52
N GLU A 9 9.74 -10.32 10.45
CA GLU A 9 10.78 -9.66 11.25
C GLU A 9 10.42 -8.20 11.53
N TYR A 10 10.86 -7.67 12.68
CA TYR A 10 10.59 -6.30 13.12
C TYR A 10 11.82 -5.42 12.90
N ASN A 11 11.62 -4.10 12.70
CA ASN A 11 12.69 -3.12 12.44
C ASN A 11 13.54 -3.46 11.19
N THR A 12 12.94 -4.17 10.24
CA THR A 12 13.56 -4.52 8.97
C THR A 12 12.53 -4.28 7.86
N PRO A 13 12.87 -3.53 6.80
CA PRO A 13 12.02 -3.40 5.62
C PRO A 13 11.98 -4.73 4.85
N ILE A 14 10.77 -5.29 4.68
CA ILE A 14 10.56 -6.57 3.99
C ILE A 14 9.71 -6.33 2.74
N GLY A 15 10.16 -6.87 1.61
CA GLY A 15 9.45 -6.78 0.34
C GLY A 15 8.14 -7.56 0.35
N LEU A 16 7.09 -6.95 -0.20
CA LEU A 16 5.82 -7.60 -0.49
C LEU A 16 5.55 -7.57 -2.00
N ASP A 17 5.24 -8.73 -2.58
CA ASP A 17 4.83 -8.88 -3.97
C ASP A 17 3.31 -8.85 -4.04
N LEU A 18 2.75 -7.80 -4.65
CA LEU A 18 1.29 -7.61 -4.70
C LEU A 18 0.63 -8.54 -5.71
N GLU A 19 1.34 -8.93 -6.76
CA GLU A 19 0.83 -9.86 -7.76
C GLU A 19 0.75 -11.28 -7.19
N ARG A 20 1.78 -11.69 -6.43
CA ARG A 20 1.80 -13.00 -5.78
C ARG A 20 1.05 -13.04 -4.45
N GLY A 21 0.81 -11.88 -3.83
CA GLY A 21 0.19 -11.79 -2.51
C GLY A 21 1.02 -12.45 -1.42
N ASP A 22 2.35 -12.34 -1.50
CA ASP A 22 3.28 -13.00 -0.58
C ASP A 22 4.53 -12.14 -0.33
N TRP A 23 5.21 -12.39 0.79
CA TRP A 23 6.49 -11.77 1.09
C TRP A 23 7.53 -12.18 0.05
N VAL A 24 8.44 -11.27 -0.28
CA VAL A 24 9.60 -11.56 -1.12
C VAL A 24 10.61 -12.40 -0.32
N GLN A 25 11.42 -13.20 -1.03
CA GLN A 25 12.49 -13.96 -0.42
C GLN A 25 13.37 -13.09 0.50
N PRO A 26 13.81 -13.62 1.66
CA PRO A 26 13.73 -15.03 2.08
C PRO A 26 12.44 -15.42 2.83
N TYR A 27 11.49 -14.51 3.03
CA TYR A 27 10.35 -14.73 3.93
C TYR A 27 9.09 -15.29 3.27
N GLY A 28 9.08 -15.36 1.94
CA GLY A 28 8.02 -15.96 1.14
C GLY A 28 8.48 -16.26 -0.28
N ASN A 29 7.53 -16.43 -1.19
CA ASN A 29 7.75 -16.77 -2.60
C ASN A 29 7.49 -15.59 -3.55
N GLY A 30 7.34 -14.37 -3.02
CA GLY A 30 7.34 -13.13 -3.78
C GLY A 30 8.62 -12.97 -4.59
N VAL A 31 8.53 -12.36 -5.77
CA VAL A 31 9.67 -12.14 -6.68
C VAL A 31 9.92 -10.66 -6.93
N VAL A 32 8.87 -9.84 -6.96
CA VAL A 32 8.99 -8.39 -7.13
C VAL A 32 8.60 -7.71 -5.82
N SER A 33 9.50 -6.90 -5.25
CA SER A 33 9.13 -6.04 -4.13
C SER A 33 8.32 -4.86 -4.67
N ASP A 34 7.00 -4.91 -4.57
CA ASP A 34 6.13 -3.77 -4.93
C ASP A 34 6.12 -2.70 -3.83
N MET A 35 6.28 -3.15 -2.59
CA MET A 35 6.40 -2.30 -1.40
C MET A 35 7.39 -2.93 -0.43
N LEU A 36 8.02 -2.08 0.37
CA LEU A 36 8.80 -2.50 1.54
C LEU A 36 8.01 -2.13 2.80
N ILE A 37 7.70 -3.13 3.61
CA ILE A 37 6.94 -2.98 4.85
C ILE A 37 7.90 -3.13 6.02
N GLU A 38 7.94 -2.13 6.88
CA GLU A 38 8.71 -2.14 8.12
C GLU A 38 7.78 -1.88 9.30
N ILE A 39 7.72 -2.82 10.24
CA ILE A 39 7.00 -2.65 11.51
C ILE A 39 8.01 -2.41 12.62
N ILE A 40 7.91 -1.23 13.25
CA ILE A 40 8.80 -0.76 14.30
C ILE A 40 7.99 -0.71 15.61
N PRO A 41 8.21 -1.62 16.56
CA PRO A 41 7.56 -1.54 17.87
C PRO A 41 7.91 -0.23 18.57
N LEU A 42 6.95 0.39 19.24
CA LEU A 42 7.24 1.53 20.10
C LEU A 42 8.02 1.09 21.34
N ASN A 43 8.57 2.06 22.07
CA ASN A 43 9.15 1.79 23.39
C ASN A 43 8.23 2.35 24.49
N PRO A 44 7.63 1.51 25.34
CA PRO A 44 7.72 0.05 25.35
C PRO A 44 6.76 -0.62 24.31
N PRO A 45 7.06 -1.84 23.81
CA PRO A 45 6.37 -2.45 22.65
C PRO A 45 4.85 -2.66 22.81
N GLU A 46 4.37 -2.86 24.03
CA GLU A 46 2.94 -2.99 24.32
C GLU A 46 2.15 -1.71 24.09
N LYS A 47 2.83 -0.56 23.94
CA LYS A 47 2.19 0.73 23.70
C LYS A 47 1.89 0.99 22.24
N GLY A 48 2.39 0.16 21.33
CA GLY A 48 2.09 0.33 19.93
C GLY A 48 3.23 0.00 18.99
N SER A 49 3.04 0.41 17.75
CA SER A 49 3.99 0.22 16.66
C SER A 49 3.83 1.36 15.66
N GLN A 50 4.90 1.64 14.94
CA GLN A 50 4.90 2.35 13.68
C GLN A 50 4.92 1.33 12.53
N CYS A 51 4.16 1.60 11.49
CA CYS A 51 4.30 0.95 10.19
C CYS A 51 4.84 1.99 9.21
N ARG A 52 5.93 1.64 8.54
CA ARG A 52 6.51 2.41 7.47
C ARG A 52 6.42 1.59 6.19
N ILE A 53 5.75 2.15 5.20
CA ILE A 53 5.66 1.61 3.85
C ILE A 53 6.49 2.52 2.96
N THR A 54 7.46 1.93 2.25
CA THR A 54 8.26 2.64 1.25
C THR A 54 8.18 1.89 -0.06
N PHE A 55 8.41 2.60 -1.17
CA PHE A 55 8.33 2.01 -2.50
C PHE A 55 9.73 1.99 -3.15
N PRO A 56 10.14 0.88 -3.79
CA PRO A 56 11.54 0.73 -4.21
C PRO A 56 11.98 1.66 -5.34
N ASN A 57 11.09 2.03 -6.27
CA ASN A 57 11.45 2.96 -7.35
C ASN A 57 11.07 4.40 -6.97
N GLU A 58 11.86 5.38 -7.42
CA GLU A 58 11.70 6.80 -7.06
C GLU A 58 10.28 7.34 -7.35
N ARG A 59 9.66 6.86 -8.43
CA ARG A 59 8.34 7.32 -8.88
C ARG A 59 7.20 6.41 -8.49
N ASP A 60 7.48 5.32 -7.80
CA ASP A 60 6.43 4.56 -7.14
C ASP A 60 5.85 5.36 -5.97
N GLY A 61 4.66 4.96 -5.52
CA GLY A 61 4.11 5.54 -4.32
C GLY A 61 2.63 5.27 -4.12
N ILE A 62 2.09 6.00 -3.15
CA ILE A 62 0.73 5.88 -2.67
C ILE A 62 0.08 7.25 -2.50
N GLN A 63 -1.21 7.33 -2.75
CA GLN A 63 -2.02 8.51 -2.47
C GLN A 63 -3.33 8.13 -1.78
N GLU A 64 -3.75 8.92 -0.79
CA GLU A 64 -5.05 8.72 -0.15
C GLU A 64 -6.17 9.09 -1.13
N HIS A 65 -7.18 8.23 -1.20
CA HIS A 65 -8.38 8.43 -2.01
C HIS A 65 -9.59 8.57 -1.10
N LYS A 66 -10.44 9.57 -1.39
CA LYS A 66 -11.72 9.77 -0.72
C LYS A 66 -12.83 9.59 -1.74
N PHE A 67 -13.73 8.66 -1.45
CA PHE A 67 -14.93 8.50 -2.25
C PHE A 67 -15.77 9.76 -2.17
N GLN A 68 -16.28 10.20 -3.31
CA GLN A 68 -17.29 11.25 -3.37
C GLN A 68 -18.66 10.58 -3.15
N TRP A 69 -19.56 11.28 -2.43
CA TRP A 69 -20.93 10.83 -2.15
C TRP A 69 -21.70 10.49 -3.45
N PRO A 70 -22.66 9.55 -3.38
CA PRO A 70 -22.65 8.30 -4.12
C PRO A 70 -23.14 8.46 -5.57
N SER A 71 -22.52 7.77 -6.53
CA SER A 71 -23.11 7.62 -7.87
C SER A 71 -22.84 6.29 -8.60
N SER A 72 -22.19 5.29 -7.99
CA SER A 72 -22.01 3.97 -8.62
C SER A 72 -21.62 2.87 -7.62
N GLU A 73 -21.82 1.61 -8.04
CA GLU A 73 -21.34 0.41 -7.32
C GLU A 73 -19.80 0.38 -7.25
N PHE A 74 -19.14 0.78 -8.33
CA PHE A 74 -17.70 1.00 -8.36
C PHE A 74 -17.35 2.46 -8.01
N LYS A 75 -16.69 2.67 -6.85
CA LYS A 75 -16.46 4.01 -6.27
C LYS A 75 -15.10 4.61 -6.58
N TRP A 76 -14.20 3.83 -7.19
CA TRP A 76 -12.86 4.28 -7.55
C TRP A 76 -12.89 5.09 -8.84
N PRO A 77 -11.89 5.96 -9.08
CA PRO A 77 -11.76 6.57 -10.39
C PRO A 77 -11.47 5.48 -11.41
N TYR A 78 -12.04 5.61 -12.61
CA TYR A 78 -11.81 4.68 -13.71
C TYR A 78 -10.30 4.49 -13.99
N LEU A 79 -9.54 5.60 -13.98
CA LEU A 79 -8.08 5.59 -14.12
C LEU A 79 -7.41 6.07 -12.83
N ALA A 80 -6.39 5.33 -12.37
CA ALA A 80 -5.47 5.76 -11.32
C ALA A 80 -4.82 7.12 -11.69
N PRO A 81 -4.61 8.10 -10.80
CA PRO A 81 -4.05 9.40 -11.18
C PRO A 81 -2.62 9.33 -11.76
N THR A 82 -2.17 10.36 -12.47
CA THR A 82 -0.81 10.43 -13.05
C THR A 82 0.25 10.94 -12.06
N ASN A 83 -0.17 11.70 -11.06
CA ASN A 83 0.70 12.39 -10.10
C ASN A 83 0.10 12.34 -8.68
N GLY A 84 0.81 12.97 -7.72
CA GLY A 84 0.36 13.06 -6.33
C GLY A 84 0.72 11.85 -5.45
N TYR A 85 1.53 10.92 -5.95
CA TYR A 85 2.00 9.77 -5.18
C TYR A 85 3.14 10.17 -4.24
N SER A 86 3.02 9.76 -2.98
CA SER A 86 4.10 9.80 -2.00
C SER A 86 4.85 8.47 -2.00
N ASN A 87 6.18 8.50 -2.04
CA ASN A 87 7.01 7.30 -1.97
C ASN A 87 7.09 6.69 -0.55
N VAL A 88 6.55 7.39 0.46
CA VAL A 88 6.53 6.93 1.85
C VAL A 88 5.15 7.12 2.45
N LEU A 89 4.70 6.11 3.19
CA LEU A 89 3.54 6.19 4.08
C LEU A 89 3.94 5.73 5.48
N GLU A 90 3.75 6.62 6.46
CA GLU A 90 3.97 6.32 7.87
C GLU A 90 2.65 6.33 8.62
N LYS A 91 2.43 5.28 9.43
CA LYS A 91 1.27 5.14 10.29
C LYS A 91 1.72 4.72 11.68
N PHE A 92 0.96 5.12 12.68
CA PHE A 92 1.15 4.73 14.07
C PHE A 92 -0.11 4.10 14.63
N TYR A 93 0.05 2.91 15.20
CA TYR A 93 -0.90 2.30 16.11
C TYR A 93 -0.41 2.56 17.53
N VAL A 94 -1.19 3.30 18.32
CA VAL A 94 -0.82 3.71 19.69
C VAL A 94 -1.91 3.33 20.68
N LEU A 95 -1.51 2.74 21.81
CA LEU A 95 -2.34 2.40 22.96
C LEU A 95 -1.89 3.19 24.19
N ASN A 96 -2.80 3.98 24.77
CA ASN A 96 -2.66 4.54 26.13
C ASN A 96 -1.25 5.11 26.43
N LEU A 97 -0.72 5.94 25.54
CA LEU A 97 0.49 6.75 25.80
C LEU A 97 0.11 8.03 26.55
N PRO A 98 0.98 8.55 27.44
CA PRO A 98 0.79 9.85 28.06
C PRO A 98 0.60 10.94 26.98
N LYS A 99 -0.35 11.87 27.19
CA LYS A 99 -0.55 13.02 26.30
C LYS A 99 0.56 14.07 26.51
N ILE A 100 1.78 13.71 26.16
CA ILE A 100 2.92 14.64 26.06
C ILE A 100 3.11 15.03 24.60
N ALA A 101 3.59 16.26 24.35
CA ALA A 101 3.71 16.81 23.00
C ALA A 101 4.59 15.95 22.06
N SER A 102 5.56 15.23 22.60
CA SER A 102 6.49 14.37 21.86
C SER A 102 6.00 12.94 21.62
N ALA A 103 4.87 12.53 22.20
CA ALA A 103 4.38 11.16 22.02
C ALA A 103 3.77 11.00 20.62
N PRO A 104 4.03 9.87 19.93
CA PRO A 104 3.37 9.57 18.66
C PRO A 104 1.86 9.48 18.86
N LYS A 105 1.11 9.97 17.87
CA LYS A 105 -0.36 9.95 17.87
C LYS A 105 -0.85 8.77 17.05
N HIS A 106 -1.91 8.10 17.51
CA HIS A 106 -2.59 7.08 16.73
C HIS A 106 -3.10 7.67 15.40
N THR A 107 -2.75 7.04 14.27
CA THR A 107 -3.11 7.58 12.93
C THR A 107 -4.07 6.71 12.14
N LEU A 108 -4.35 5.47 12.57
CA LEU A 108 -5.27 4.59 11.86
C LEU A 108 -6.69 5.16 11.91
N LYS A 109 -7.41 5.08 10.79
CA LYS A 109 -8.79 5.52 10.62
C LYS A 109 -9.50 4.48 9.77
N LYS A 110 -10.67 4.00 10.19
CA LYS A 110 -11.42 2.90 9.53
C LYS A 110 -11.57 3.04 8.00
N GLU A 111 -11.69 4.26 7.47
CA GLU A 111 -12.02 4.51 6.07
C GLU A 111 -10.92 5.33 5.38
N ARG A 112 -9.72 4.77 5.26
CA ARG A 112 -8.65 5.35 4.41
C ARG A 112 -8.37 4.46 3.22
N ASN A 113 -8.99 4.80 2.10
CA ASN A 113 -8.69 4.17 0.83
C ASN A 113 -7.43 4.79 0.25
N CYS A 114 -6.64 4.02 -0.50
CA CYS A 114 -5.45 4.52 -1.16
C CYS A 114 -5.34 3.98 -2.58
N ILE A 115 -4.75 4.76 -3.49
CA ILE A 115 -4.35 4.30 -4.82
C ILE A 115 -2.83 4.19 -4.83
N ILE A 116 -2.30 3.12 -5.42
CA ILE A 116 -0.86 2.86 -5.52
C ILE A 116 -0.40 2.86 -6.97
N ARG A 117 0.88 3.22 -7.14
CA ARG A 117 1.67 3.04 -8.35
C ARG A 117 2.96 2.32 -7.98
N THR A 118 3.26 1.22 -8.65
CA THR A 118 4.46 0.40 -8.43
C THR A 118 5.07 -0.02 -9.77
N ARG A 119 6.28 -0.60 -9.73
CA ARG A 119 7.01 -1.13 -10.89
C ARG A 119 7.24 -0.06 -11.95
N THR A 120 7.44 1.20 -11.54
CA THR A 120 7.76 2.26 -12.49
C THR A 120 9.05 1.96 -13.22
N LYS A 121 9.05 2.11 -14.55
CA LYS A 121 10.27 2.26 -15.34
C LYS A 121 10.29 3.68 -15.87
N ASP A 122 11.42 4.33 -15.68
CA ASP A 122 11.67 5.67 -16.16
C ASP A 122 12.70 5.66 -17.29
N ASP A 123 12.45 6.51 -18.28
CA ASP A 123 13.39 6.83 -19.35
C ASP A 123 13.44 8.35 -19.50
N GLU A 124 14.64 8.93 -19.39
CA GLU A 124 14.89 10.38 -19.44
C GLU A 124 13.94 11.24 -18.57
N GLY A 125 13.53 10.71 -17.42
CA GLY A 125 12.62 11.40 -16.53
C GLY A 125 11.16 11.39 -16.98
N GLN A 126 10.76 10.47 -17.87
CA GLN A 126 9.38 10.11 -18.18
C GLN A 126 9.08 8.68 -17.71
N ILE A 127 7.93 8.49 -17.05
CA ILE A 127 7.45 7.14 -16.72
C ILE A 127 6.99 6.49 -18.03
N ILE A 128 7.70 5.44 -18.46
CA ILE A 128 7.37 4.66 -19.66
C ILE A 128 6.63 3.36 -19.35
N SER A 129 6.60 2.95 -18.08
CA SER A 129 5.90 1.77 -17.58
C SER A 129 5.53 1.96 -16.12
N ALA A 130 4.35 1.52 -15.70
CA ALA A 130 3.97 1.36 -14.29
C ALA A 130 2.79 0.39 -14.13
N CYS A 131 2.63 -0.18 -12.95
CA CYS A 131 1.46 -0.96 -12.55
C CYS A 131 0.68 -0.19 -11.48
N TYR A 132 -0.63 -0.45 -11.40
CA TYR A 132 -1.55 0.33 -10.57
C TYR A 132 -2.45 -0.57 -9.76
N GLY A 133 -2.95 -0.04 -8.64
CA GLY A 133 -3.85 -0.78 -7.78
C GLY A 133 -4.40 0.13 -6.70
N TYR A 134 -5.10 -0.48 -5.74
CA TYR A 134 -5.65 0.26 -4.62
C TYR A 134 -5.74 -0.58 -3.36
N PHE A 135 -5.75 0.11 -2.21
CA PHE A 135 -6.08 -0.43 -0.90
C PHE A 135 -7.46 0.05 -0.49
N GLU A 136 -8.38 -0.89 -0.27
CA GLU A 136 -9.70 -0.61 0.25
C GLU A 136 -9.70 -0.75 1.77
N GLY A 137 -10.09 0.34 2.45
CA GLY A 137 -9.99 0.44 3.89
C GLY A 137 -8.55 0.64 4.39
N GLU A 138 -8.44 0.78 5.71
CA GLU A 138 -7.16 1.07 6.37
C GLU A 138 -6.19 -0.11 6.31
N ILE A 139 -4.89 0.22 6.28
CA ILE A 139 -3.82 -0.76 6.46
C ILE A 139 -3.66 -1.01 7.96
N MET A 140 -4.11 -2.18 8.40
CA MET A 140 -4.10 -2.57 9.79
C MET A 140 -2.77 -3.23 10.16
N PHE A 141 -2.21 -2.83 11.29
CA PHE A 141 -1.04 -3.48 11.86
C PHE A 141 -1.08 -3.41 13.37
N LEU A 142 -0.67 -4.50 14.02
CA LEU A 142 -0.64 -4.62 15.46
C LEU A 142 0.78 -4.93 15.95
N PRO A 143 1.15 -4.50 17.17
CA PRO A 143 2.48 -4.75 17.74
C PRO A 143 2.88 -6.23 17.80
N LYS A 144 1.91 -7.15 17.74
CA LYS A 144 2.10 -8.61 17.85
C LYS A 144 1.87 -9.39 16.55
N GLY A 145 2.06 -8.73 15.40
CA GLY A 145 2.44 -9.41 14.17
C GLY A 145 1.33 -9.68 13.15
N GLU A 146 0.16 -9.08 13.34
CA GLU A 146 -0.85 -9.04 12.28
C GLU A 146 -0.64 -7.79 11.44
N PHE A 147 -0.53 -7.98 10.12
CA PHE A 147 -0.57 -6.94 9.09
C PHE A 147 -1.67 -7.33 8.10
N SER A 148 -2.69 -6.51 7.94
CA SER A 148 -3.81 -6.83 7.05
C SER A 148 -4.31 -5.62 6.30
N PHE A 149 -4.79 -5.89 5.09
CA PHE A 149 -5.41 -4.89 4.22
C PHE A 149 -6.19 -5.61 3.11
N SER A 150 -7.20 -4.93 2.56
CA SER A 150 -7.86 -5.37 1.34
C SER A 150 -7.25 -4.62 0.17
N TYR A 151 -6.93 -5.31 -0.91
CA TYR A 151 -6.33 -4.67 -2.07
C TYR A 151 -6.80 -5.27 -3.37
N HIS A 152 -6.61 -4.48 -4.40
CA HIS A 152 -6.68 -4.90 -5.78
C HIS A 152 -5.44 -4.40 -6.53
N PHE A 153 -4.93 -5.22 -7.44
CA PHE A 153 -3.71 -4.93 -8.20
C PHE A 153 -3.90 -5.29 -9.67
N ASN A 154 -3.62 -4.32 -10.54
CA ASN A 154 -3.52 -4.52 -11.97
C ASN A 154 -2.02 -4.66 -12.34
N PRO A 155 -1.55 -5.88 -12.64
CA PRO A 155 -0.16 -6.13 -13.00
C PRO A 155 0.17 -5.80 -14.46
N VAL A 156 -0.80 -5.35 -15.26
CA VAL A 156 -0.61 -5.03 -16.68
C VAL A 156 0.14 -3.70 -16.82
N PRO A 157 1.35 -3.68 -17.42
CA PRO A 157 2.12 -2.45 -17.56
C PRO A 157 1.38 -1.36 -18.34
N ASN A 158 1.44 -0.12 -17.82
CA ASN A 158 0.80 1.09 -18.36
C ASN A 158 -0.73 1.10 -18.35
N GLU A 159 -1.37 0.04 -17.87
CA GLU A 159 -2.81 0.05 -17.71
C GLU A 159 -3.20 0.69 -16.39
N ARG A 160 -3.77 1.90 -16.48
CA ARG A 160 -4.20 2.67 -15.31
C ARG A 160 -5.59 2.30 -14.79
N SER A 161 -6.27 1.35 -15.43
CA SER A 161 -7.60 0.91 -15.01
C SER A 161 -7.54 0.32 -13.60
N LEU A 162 -8.40 0.83 -12.72
CA LEU A 162 -8.60 0.26 -11.38
C LEU A 162 -9.70 -0.81 -11.37
N GLU A 163 -10.37 -1.06 -12.48
CA GLU A 163 -11.46 -2.05 -12.61
C GLU A 163 -10.98 -3.44 -13.05
N TYR A 164 -9.66 -3.67 -13.11
CA TYR A 164 -9.11 -4.94 -13.56
C TYR A 164 -9.73 -6.12 -12.80
N ASN A 165 -10.23 -7.15 -13.46
CA ASN A 165 -10.87 -8.30 -12.79
C ASN A 165 -10.20 -9.62 -13.18
N GLY A 166 -8.92 -9.55 -13.58
CA GLY A 166 -8.21 -10.63 -14.27
C GLY A 166 -8.30 -10.50 -15.79
N GLU A 167 -9.30 -9.78 -16.29
CA GLU A 167 -9.45 -9.42 -17.71
C GLU A 167 -9.33 -7.90 -17.87
N ASN A 168 -8.64 -7.49 -18.93
CA ASN A 168 -8.45 -6.09 -19.29
C ASN A 168 -9.65 -5.62 -20.13
N ILE A 169 -10.38 -4.62 -19.63
CA ILE A 169 -11.56 -4.04 -20.30
C ILE A 169 -11.19 -2.90 -21.28
N LEU A 170 -9.92 -2.50 -21.32
CA LEU A 170 -9.34 -1.50 -22.21
C LEU A 170 -8.76 -2.12 -23.50
N THR A 171 -9.10 -3.36 -23.83
CA THR A 171 -8.74 -3.98 -25.11
C THR A 171 -9.56 -3.39 -26.26
N GLU A 172 -9.36 -2.11 -26.58
CA GLU A 172 -9.66 -1.60 -27.92
C GLU A 172 -8.47 -0.78 -28.42
N GLU A 173 -7.80 -1.37 -29.42
CA GLU A 173 -6.95 -0.66 -30.37
C GLU A 173 -7.71 0.55 -30.95
N LYS A 174 -7.12 1.74 -30.85
CA LYS A 174 -7.19 2.76 -31.90
C LYS A 174 -5.88 3.52 -31.99
#